data_AF-A0A4Y2BIR9-F1
#
_entry.id   AF-A0A4Y2BIR9-F1
#
_cell.length_a   1.000
_cell.length_b   1.000
_cell.length_c   1.000
_cell.angle_alpha   90.00
_cell.angle_beta   90.00
_cell.angle_gamma   90.00
#
_symmetry.space_group_name_H-M   'P 1'
#
loop_
_entity.id
_entity.type
_entity.pdbx_description
1 polymer ?
#
loop_
_entity_poly.entity_id
_entity_poly.type
_entity_poly.pdbx_seq_one_letter_code
_entity_poly.pdbx_strand_id
1 'polypeptide(L)'
;MVHRPGIEPGPPAWQASILPLNHRCHRTTTGDSSQAIGRIFDPVGFLGPFVLRVKLLMQEIWKLSLDWDDDLPECLSLALNRWCNEVPGLGELRIPRCFFSNMFNMWA
;
A
#
# COMPACT_ATOMS: atom_id res chain seq x y z
N MET A 1 -17.14 -46.87 -32.80
CA MET A 1 -16.44 -45.61 -33.11
C MET A 1 -17.36 -44.47 -32.70
N VAL A 2 -17.17 -43.93 -31.48
CA VAL A 2 -17.98 -42.82 -30.96
C VAL A 2 -17.17 -41.55 -31.11
N HIS A 3 -17.70 -40.60 -31.89
CA HIS A 3 -17.18 -39.24 -31.98
C HIS A 3 -17.20 -38.57 -30.59
N ARG A 4 -16.06 -38.10 -30.10
CA ARG A 4 -16.06 -37.11 -29.00
C ARG A 4 -16.53 -35.75 -29.56
N PRO A 5 -17.42 -35.03 -28.87
CA PRO A 5 -17.69 -33.63 -29.18
C PRO A 5 -16.43 -32.81 -28.88
N GLY A 6 -16.10 -31.87 -29.76
CA GLY A 6 -14.96 -30.98 -29.64
C GLY A 6 -15.04 -30.16 -28.35
N ILE A 7 -13.98 -30.21 -27.57
CA ILE A 7 -13.66 -29.15 -26.61
C ILE A 7 -13.14 -28.00 -27.47
N GLU A 8 -14.00 -27.01 -27.71
CA GLU A 8 -13.57 -25.72 -28.25
C GLU A 8 -12.48 -25.18 -27.31
N PRO A 9 -11.28 -24.82 -27.80
CA PRO A 9 -10.29 -24.17 -26.96
C PRO A 9 -10.89 -22.87 -26.45
N GLY A 10 -10.92 -22.71 -25.12
CA GLY A 10 -11.33 -21.45 -24.50
C GLY A 10 -10.55 -20.28 -25.12
N PRO A 11 -11.17 -19.09 -25.21
CA PRO A 11 -10.56 -17.96 -25.90
C PRO A 11 -9.15 -17.67 -25.32
N PRO A 12 -8.17 -17.35 -26.18
CA PRO A 12 -6.83 -17.04 -25.72
C PRO A 12 -6.87 -15.85 -24.76
N ALA A 13 -6.01 -15.88 -23.73
CA ALA A 13 -6.02 -14.94 -22.59
C ALA A 13 -5.95 -13.44 -22.97
N TRP A 14 -5.63 -13.09 -24.22
CA TRP A 14 -5.63 -11.71 -24.71
C TRP A 14 -7.01 -11.19 -25.14
N GLN A 15 -8.02 -12.06 -25.26
CA GLN A 15 -9.40 -11.70 -25.61
C GLN A 15 -10.25 -11.28 -24.40
N ALA A 16 -9.65 -11.06 -23.23
CA ALA A 16 -10.29 -10.44 -22.06
C ALA A 16 -10.49 -8.91 -22.21
N SER A 17 -10.80 -8.46 -23.43
CA SER A 17 -11.11 -7.07 -23.72
C SER A 17 -12.61 -6.97 -23.97
N ILE A 18 -13.26 -6.02 -23.30
CA ILE A 18 -14.72 -5.82 -23.22
C ILE A 18 -15.38 -6.60 -22.06
N LEU A 19 -14.80 -6.52 -20.87
CA LEU A 19 -15.64 -6.08 -19.74
C LEU A 19 -15.77 -4.55 -19.88
N PRO A 20 -16.98 -3.98 -19.74
CA PRO A 20 -17.14 -2.54 -19.88
C PRO A 20 -16.18 -1.84 -18.90
N LEU A 21 -15.40 -0.89 -19.41
CA LEU A 21 -14.62 0.05 -18.62
C LEU A 21 -15.61 0.98 -17.90
N ASN A 22 -16.40 0.43 -17.00
CA ASN A 22 -17.30 1.18 -16.16
C ASN A 22 -16.73 1.15 -14.74
N HIS A 23 -16.33 2.33 -14.27
CA HIS A 23 -15.87 2.62 -12.91
C HIS A 23 -14.72 1.74 -12.38
N ARG A 24 -13.47 2.11 -12.69
CA ARG A 24 -12.36 1.74 -11.81
C ARG A 24 -11.49 2.95 -11.51
N CYS A 25 -12.03 3.81 -10.66
CA CYS A 25 -11.33 4.94 -10.08
C CYS A 25 -11.72 4.97 -8.60
N HIS A 26 -11.15 4.06 -7.77
CA HIS A 26 -11.07 4.14 -6.29
C HIS A 26 -10.70 2.83 -5.56
N ARG A 27 -10.46 1.72 -6.26
CA ARG A 27 -10.18 0.45 -5.57
C ARG A 27 -8.77 0.45 -4.98
N THR A 28 -8.66 0.37 -3.66
CA THR A 28 -7.37 0.24 -2.95
C THR A 28 -7.35 -1.14 -2.30
N THR A 29 -6.39 -2.00 -2.68
CA THR A 29 -6.29 -3.35 -2.14
C THR A 29 -5.34 -3.43 -0.95
N THR A 30 -5.38 -4.54 -0.21
CA THR A 30 -4.38 -4.86 0.82
C THR A 30 -2.96 -4.85 0.26
N GLY A 31 -2.77 -5.32 -0.98
CA GLY A 31 -1.46 -5.29 -1.63
C GLY A 31 -0.97 -3.91 -2.02
N ASP A 32 -1.86 -3.04 -2.49
CA ASP A 32 -1.52 -1.65 -2.77
C ASP A 32 -1.08 -0.92 -1.49
N SER A 33 -1.76 -1.18 -0.37
CA SER A 33 -1.42 -0.58 0.92
C SER A 33 -0.01 -0.95 1.40
N SER A 34 0.34 -2.24 1.29
CA SER A 34 1.64 -2.76 1.68
C SER A 34 2.77 -2.16 0.84
N GLN A 35 2.55 -2.04 -0.48
CA GLN A 35 3.50 -1.42 -1.39
C GLN A 35 3.71 0.07 -1.09
N ALA A 36 2.64 0.81 -0.78
CA ALA A 36 2.74 2.21 -0.42
C ALA A 36 3.57 2.41 0.86
N ILE A 37 3.34 1.57 1.87
CA ILE A 37 4.05 1.62 3.16
C ILE A 37 5.53 1.25 3.00
N GLY A 38 5.83 0.23 2.21
CA GLY A 38 7.20 -0.24 1.98
C GLY A 38 8.12 0.78 1.30
N ARG A 39 7.57 1.85 0.72
CA ARG A 39 8.36 2.93 0.11
C ARG A 39 9.00 3.88 1.14
N ILE A 40 8.56 3.85 2.40
CA ILE A 40 9.11 4.73 3.44
C ILE A 40 10.15 3.98 4.24
N PHE A 41 11.40 4.40 4.06
CA PHE A 41 12.55 3.95 4.82
C PHE A 41 13.08 5.08 5.69
N ASP A 42 13.10 4.88 7.00
CA ASP A 42 13.63 5.82 7.98
C ASP A 42 14.82 5.18 8.72
N PRO A 43 16.05 5.31 8.19
CA PRO A 43 17.24 4.67 8.77
C PRO A 43 17.62 5.21 10.15
N VAL A 44 17.09 6.38 10.54
CA VAL A 44 17.59 7.17 11.66
C VAL A 44 16.50 7.48 12.70
N GLY A 45 15.22 7.25 12.36
CA GLY A 45 14.09 7.39 13.27
C GLY A 45 13.46 8.78 13.29
N PHE A 46 13.88 9.70 12.40
CA PHE A 46 13.38 11.08 12.37
C PHE A 46 11.89 11.17 12.03
N LEU A 47 11.41 10.20 11.24
CA LEU A 47 10.02 10.09 10.84
C LEU A 47 9.25 9.17 11.81
N GLY A 48 9.80 8.87 12.99
CA GLY A 48 9.23 7.92 13.96
C GLY A 48 7.72 8.07 14.17
N PRO A 49 7.20 9.26 14.55
CA PRO A 49 5.75 9.48 14.70
C PRO A 49 4.96 9.30 13.39
N PHE A 50 5.56 9.68 12.26
CA PHE A 50 4.94 9.56 10.95
C PHE A 50 4.83 8.10 10.49
N VAL A 51 5.92 7.35 10.63
CA VAL A 51 6.03 5.92 10.31
C VAL A 51 5.19 5.10 11.28
N LEU A 52 5.13 5.47 12.56
CA LEU A 52 4.32 4.76 13.55
C LEU A 52 2.83 4.78 13.17
N ARG A 53 2.30 5.92 12.70
CA ARG A 53 0.90 6.01 12.25
C ARG A 53 0.57 4.98 11.17
N VAL A 54 1.46 4.82 10.20
CA VAL A 54 1.21 3.86 9.10
C VAL A 54 1.39 2.42 9.53
N LYS A 55 2.30 2.14 10.48
CA LYS A 55 2.45 0.81 11.07
C LYS A 55 1.20 0.39 11.85
N LEU A 56 0.57 1.31 12.57
CA LEU A 56 -0.70 1.06 13.25
C LEU A 56 -1.82 0.76 12.24
N LEU A 57 -1.91 1.54 11.15
CA LEU A 57 -2.87 1.25 10.08
C LEU A 57 -2.64 -0.13 9.46
N MET A 58 -1.38 -0.51 9.22
CA MET A 58 -1.03 -1.84 8.72
C MET A 58 -1.48 -2.96 9.66
N GLN A 59 -1.30 -2.76 10.97
CA GLN A 59 -1.75 -3.73 11.97
C GLN A 59 -3.27 -3.90 11.96
N GLU A 60 -4.04 -2.82 11.80
CA GLU A 60 -5.49 -2.91 11.66
C GLU A 60 -5.90 -3.66 10.39
N ILE A 61 -5.24 -3.41 9.26
CA ILE A 61 -5.48 -4.14 8.00
C ILE A 61 -5.19 -5.63 8.19
N TRP A 62 -4.08 -6.00 8.83
CA TRP A 62 -3.71 -7.40 9.05
C TRP A 62 -4.69 -8.13 9.96
N LYS A 63 -5.29 -7.47 10.95
CA LYS A 63 -6.32 -8.07 11.81
C LYS A 63 -7.55 -8.50 11.02
N LEU A 64 -7.82 -7.88 9.87
CA LEU A 64 -8.95 -8.23 9.01
C LEU A 64 -8.73 -9.51 8.20
N SER A 65 -7.51 -10.06 8.18
CA SER A 65 -7.17 -11.30 7.46
C SER A 65 -7.62 -11.29 5.98
N LEU A 66 -7.48 -10.13 5.33
CA LEU A 66 -7.77 -9.93 3.91
C LEU A 66 -6.66 -10.51 3.03
N ASP A 67 -7.02 -10.99 1.85
CA ASP A 67 -6.06 -11.34 0.80
C ASP A 67 -5.51 -10.08 0.11
N TRP A 68 -4.46 -10.25 -0.68
CA TRP A 68 -3.75 -9.16 -1.36
C TRP A 68 -4.62 -8.39 -2.35
N ASP A 69 -5.58 -9.07 -2.98
CA ASP A 69 -6.52 -8.51 -3.96
C ASP A 69 -7.87 -8.08 -3.37
N ASP A 70 -8.07 -8.30 -2.07
CA ASP A 70 -9.29 -7.88 -1.38
C ASP A 70 -9.33 -6.37 -1.18
N ASP A 71 -10.56 -5.85 -1.23
CA ASP A 71 -10.84 -4.42 -1.05
C ASP A 71 -10.68 -4.03 0.43
N LEU A 72 -9.95 -2.94 0.66
CA LEU A 72 -9.86 -2.36 2.00
C LEU A 72 -11.20 -1.75 2.42
N PRO A 73 -11.62 -1.91 3.69
CA PRO A 73 -12.74 -1.15 4.24
C PRO A 73 -12.55 0.36 4.03
N GLU A 74 -13.65 1.05 3.74
CA GLU A 74 -13.64 2.48 3.40
C GLU A 74 -12.91 3.35 4.44
N CYS A 75 -13.08 3.05 5.73
CA CYS A 75 -12.42 3.79 6.79
C CYS A 75 -10.88 3.68 6.74
N LEU A 76 -10.35 2.48 6.45
CA LEU A 76 -8.92 2.22 6.35
C LEU A 76 -8.35 2.76 5.05
N SER A 77 -9.09 2.63 3.94
CA SER A 77 -8.66 3.20 2.65
C SER A 77 -8.58 4.72 2.72
N LEU A 78 -9.55 5.39 3.33
CA LEU A 78 -9.52 6.83 3.56
C LEU A 78 -8.35 7.26 4.45
N ALA A 79 -8.10 6.53 5.55
CA ALA A 79 -7.00 6.83 6.46
C ALA A 79 -5.63 6.67 5.78
N LEU A 80 -5.45 5.57 5.03
CA LEU A 80 -4.25 5.33 4.25
C LEU A 80 -4.05 6.39 3.17
N ASN A 81 -5.12 6.77 2.45
CA ASN A 81 -5.06 7.76 1.39
C ASN A 81 -4.69 9.15 1.96
N ARG A 82 -5.25 9.53 3.11
CA ARG A 82 -4.82 10.75 3.84
C ARG A 82 -3.34 10.71 4.16
N TRP A 83 -2.87 9.60 4.73
CA TRP A 83 -1.45 9.44 5.04
C TRP A 83 -0.57 9.53 3.78
N CYS A 84 -0.96 8.89 2.68
CA CYS A 84 -0.26 8.96 1.39
C CYS A 84 -0.18 10.40 0.86
N ASN A 85 -1.23 11.19 1.04
CA ASN A 85 -1.25 12.60 0.63
C ASN A 85 -0.35 13.49 1.50
N GLU A 86 0.00 13.07 2.72
CA GLU A 86 0.97 13.77 3.58
C GLU A 86 2.43 13.44 3.21
N VAL A 87 2.69 12.27 2.60
CA VAL A 87 4.05 11.82 2.25
C VAL A 87 4.84 12.81 1.40
N PRO A 88 4.29 13.45 0.35
CA PRO A 88 5.02 14.44 -0.43
C PRO A 88 5.56 15.61 0.41
N GLY A 89 4.85 16.01 1.46
CA GLY A 89 5.29 17.08 2.37
C GLY A 89 6.56 16.74 3.16
N LEU A 90 6.89 15.44 3.31
CA LEU A 90 8.16 15.03 3.92
C LEU A 90 9.38 15.37 3.06
N GLY A 91 9.21 15.54 1.74
CA GLY A 91 10.28 15.96 0.85
C GLY A 91 10.78 17.38 1.14
N GLU A 92 9.95 18.21 1.78
CA GLU A 92 10.31 19.57 2.18
C GLU A 92 11.06 19.62 3.53
N LEU A 93 11.05 18.53 4.28
CA LEU A 93 11.68 18.45 5.59
C LEU A 93 13.20 18.52 5.46
N ARG A 94 13.78 19.67 5.84
CA ARG A 94 15.23 19.85 5.92
C ARG A 94 15.73 19.52 7.32
N ILE A 95 16.36 18.36 7.47
CA ILE A 95 16.96 17.93 8.74
C ILE A 95 18.43 18.38 8.78
N PRO A 96 18.85 19.21 9.74
CA PRO A 96 20.25 19.60 9.89
C PRO A 96 21.14 18.38 10.15
N ARG A 97 22.25 18.26 9.40
CA ARG A 97 23.17 17.10 9.51
C ARG A 97 23.76 16.88 10.92
N CYS A 98 23.86 17.94 11.73
CA CYS A 98 24.49 17.89 13.06
C CYS A 98 23.50 17.61 14.20
N PHE A 99 22.27 17.17 13.93
CA PHE A 99 21.27 16.89 14.97
C PHE A 99 21.73 15.78 15.94
N PHE A 100 22.51 14.81 15.46
CA PHE A 100 22.99 13.68 16.25
C PHE A 100 24.08 14.01 17.27
N SER A 101 24.82 15.11 17.09
CA SER A 101 25.93 15.46 17.98
C SER A 101 25.48 15.81 19.41
N ASN A 102 24.21 16.16 19.60
CA ASN A 102 23.63 16.51 20.90
C ASN A 102 22.71 15.42 21.47
N MET A 103 22.24 14.49 20.64
CA MET A 103 21.31 13.44 21.07
C MET A 103 22.02 12.29 21.80
N PHE A 104 23.25 11.95 21.40
CA PHE A 104 24.06 10.94 22.11
C PHE A 104 24.50 11.38 23.51
N ASN A 105 24.64 12.69 23.76
CA ASN A 105 25.10 13.23 25.05
C ASN A 105 24.00 13.28 26.12
N MET A 106 22.72 13.01 25.78
CA MET A 106 21.62 12.93 26.75
C MET A 106 21.37 11.51 27.29
N TRP A 107 22.06 10.50 26.74
CA TRP A 107 22.00 9.11 27.17
C TRP A 107 23.36 8.60 27.68
N ALA A 108 24.23 9.53 28.09
CA ALA A 108 25.52 9.26 28.73
C ALA A 108 25.49 9.72 30.20
#